data_AF-A0A1V6Z1L9-F1
#
_entry.id   AF-A0A1V6Z1L9-F1
#
_cell.length_a   1.000
_cell.length_b   1.000
_cell.length_c   1.000
_cell.angle_alpha   90.00
_cell.angle_beta   90.00
_cell.angle_gamma   90.00
#
_symmetry.space_group_name_H-M   'P 1'
#
loop_
_entity.id
_entity.type
_entity.pdbx_description
1 polymer ?
#
loop_
_entity_poly.entity_id
_entity_poly.type
_entity_poly.pdbx_seq_one_letter_code
_entity_poly.pdbx_strand_id
1 'polypeptide(L)'
;MSGRMLISRSSISRVVHNCYIPGLQRYWLSGWEEMRGVAAGSGVSIEDIVMLNARYDLSHVKEKPAVEVAVEDSKAAEVAGSTTMENVGDEEQRVEVTEECTSTIILAPATRDGVVFTAQNWDMFHRLVIENAILYLEIHPDPSENIPTMFLVTEAGQLGRSGCNGAGLGGLTANSLQSNNDQAPGLSMPIPPSGALRRHFLDQSNYSVGLECISPIPRHVSFNIMVSSADDIGMCLEVTPRMIFISSGSEKRYLVHSNHFQTAPFLPQTQIADTYLGGSSWYRGERLKAGLREQAQKENLI
;
A
#
# COMPACT_ATOMS: atom_id res chain seq x y z
N MET A 1 -4.49 22.20 2.75
CA MET A 1 -3.47 21.26 3.26
C MET A 1 -3.57 21.16 4.79
N SER A 2 -4.64 20.59 5.33
CA SER A 2 -4.72 20.36 6.79
C SER A 2 -5.38 19.02 7.08
N GLY A 3 -4.67 17.95 6.73
CA GLY A 3 -4.72 16.70 7.47
C GLY A 3 -3.54 16.75 8.42
N ARG A 4 -3.77 16.66 9.73
CA ARG A 4 -2.71 16.75 10.74
C ARG A 4 -1.74 15.58 10.54
N MET A 5 -0.62 15.84 9.87
CA MET A 5 0.42 14.83 9.65
C MET A 5 0.96 14.37 11.00
N LEU A 6 1.04 13.06 11.21
CA LEU A 6 1.51 12.44 12.45
C LEU A 6 3.01 12.68 12.72
N ILE A 7 3.72 13.30 11.78
CA ILE A 7 5.17 13.48 11.75
C ILE A 7 5.49 14.90 11.30
N SER A 8 6.50 15.53 11.91
CA SER A 8 6.93 16.87 11.51
C SER A 8 7.47 16.92 10.07
N ARG A 9 7.32 18.07 9.39
CA ARG A 9 7.82 18.24 8.01
C ARG A 9 9.35 18.02 7.90
N SER A 10 10.11 18.39 8.93
CA SER A 10 11.55 18.17 8.98
C SER A 10 11.90 16.68 9.11
N SER A 11 11.16 15.92 9.93
CA SER A 11 11.29 14.46 10.03
C SER A 11 11.00 13.78 8.69
N ILE A 12 9.97 14.21 7.97
CA ILE A 12 9.61 13.64 6.65
C ILE A 12 10.70 13.93 5.63
N SER A 13 11.17 15.17 5.55
CA SER A 13 12.26 15.54 4.65
C SER A 13 13.50 14.66 4.89
N ARG A 14 13.83 14.40 6.17
CA ARG A 14 14.93 13.48 6.52
C ARG A 14 14.68 12.05 6.03
N VAL A 15 13.45 11.53 6.12
CA VAL A 15 13.12 10.19 5.60
C VAL A 15 13.23 10.16 4.08
N VAL A 16 12.73 11.19 3.39
CA VAL A 16 12.78 11.29 1.93
C VAL A 16 14.23 11.28 1.45
N HIS A 17 15.07 12.16 2.00
CA HIS A 17 16.46 12.32 1.55
C HIS A 17 17.39 11.19 1.98
N ASN A 18 17.20 10.61 3.17
CA ASN A 18 18.12 9.58 3.68
C ASN A 18 17.67 8.14 3.38
N CYS A 19 16.37 7.91 3.13
CA CYS A 19 15.83 6.58 2.89
C CYS A 19 15.22 6.44 1.50
N TYR A 20 14.23 7.25 1.15
CA TYR A 20 13.41 7.05 -0.06
C TYR A 20 14.17 7.33 -1.34
N ILE A 21 14.87 8.46 -1.46
CA ILE A 21 15.66 8.78 -2.65
C ILE A 21 16.79 7.75 -2.86
N PRO A 22 17.63 7.43 -1.85
CA PRO A 22 18.63 6.38 -2.00
C PRO A 22 18.03 4.99 -2.30
N GLY A 23 16.86 4.69 -1.73
CA GLY A 23 16.11 3.47 -2.02
C GLY A 23 15.66 3.40 -3.48
N LEU A 24 15.06 4.47 -4.01
CA LEU A 24 14.65 4.55 -5.40
C LEU A 24 15.85 4.40 -6.34
N GLN A 25 16.94 5.13 -6.10
CA GLN A 25 18.17 5.05 -6.90
C GLN A 25 18.78 3.64 -6.90
N ARG A 26 18.70 2.92 -5.78
CA ARG A 26 19.28 1.59 -5.62
C ARG A 26 18.41 0.47 -6.20
N TYR A 27 17.10 0.53 -6.00
CA TYR A 27 16.22 -0.59 -6.30
C TYR A 27 15.32 -0.37 -7.51
N TRP A 28 15.09 0.88 -7.92
CA TRP A 28 14.19 1.20 -9.03
C TRP A 28 14.62 2.50 -9.74
N LEU A 29 15.77 2.43 -10.42
CA LEU A 29 16.40 3.60 -11.04
C LEU A 29 15.52 4.24 -12.13
N SER A 30 14.83 3.45 -12.95
CA SER A 30 13.92 3.97 -13.98
C SER A 30 12.80 4.82 -13.37
N GLY A 31 12.15 4.33 -12.29
CA GLY A 31 11.14 5.11 -11.57
C GLY A 31 11.69 6.38 -10.94
N TRP A 32 12.96 6.38 -10.50
CA TRP A 32 13.62 7.60 -10.03
C TRP A 32 13.80 8.64 -11.15
N GLU A 33 14.21 8.20 -12.35
CA GLU A 33 14.31 9.08 -13.53
C GLU A 33 12.94 9.65 -13.91
N GLU A 34 11.90 8.81 -13.95
CA GLU A 34 10.53 9.22 -14.26
C GLU A 34 10.00 10.23 -13.23
N MET A 35 10.24 10.03 -11.93
CA MET A 35 9.88 11.01 -10.88
C MET A 35 10.54 12.37 -11.11
N ARG A 36 11.81 12.40 -11.57
CA ARG A 36 12.49 13.67 -11.88
C ARG A 36 11.87 14.33 -13.11
N GLY A 37 11.49 13.55 -14.12
CA GLY A 37 10.76 14.05 -15.28
C GLY A 37 9.43 14.67 -14.90
N VAL A 38 8.64 13.99 -14.06
CA VAL A 38 7.36 14.50 -13.54
C VAL A 38 7.57 15.81 -12.76
N ALA A 39 8.55 15.85 -11.85
CA ALA A 39 8.87 17.05 -11.06
C ALA A 39 9.23 18.24 -11.95
N ALA A 40 10.09 18.01 -12.96
CA ALA A 40 10.49 19.04 -13.92
C ALA A 40 9.31 19.52 -14.77
N GLY A 41 8.47 18.60 -15.25
CA GLY A 41 7.30 18.92 -16.06
C GLY A 41 6.21 19.68 -15.30
N SER A 42 6.05 19.40 -14.00
CA SER A 42 5.05 20.07 -13.16
C SER A 42 5.57 21.32 -12.44
N GLY A 43 6.88 21.60 -12.50
CA GLY A 43 7.50 22.73 -11.80
C GLY A 43 7.48 22.62 -10.27
N VAL A 44 7.40 21.40 -9.73
CA VAL A 44 7.41 21.14 -8.28
C VAL A 44 8.73 20.50 -7.86
N SER A 45 9.02 20.46 -6.56
CA SER A 45 10.25 19.84 -6.09
C SER A 45 10.19 18.32 -6.25
N ILE A 46 11.36 17.69 -6.48
CA ILE A 46 11.46 16.23 -6.49
C ILE A 46 11.08 15.62 -5.13
N GLU A 47 11.32 16.35 -4.03
CA GLU A 47 10.90 15.96 -2.70
C GLU A 47 9.37 15.84 -2.60
N ASP A 48 8.62 16.79 -3.18
CA ASP A 48 7.16 16.73 -3.20
C ASP A 48 6.63 15.55 -4.02
N ILE A 49 7.24 15.24 -5.17
CA ILE A 49 6.87 14.04 -5.96
C ILE A 49 7.16 12.75 -5.18
N VAL A 50 8.33 12.65 -4.52
CA VAL A 50 8.65 11.48 -3.70
C VAL A 50 7.70 11.36 -2.51
N MET A 51 7.34 12.48 -1.86
CA MET A 51 6.36 12.50 -0.77
C MET A 51 4.97 12.05 -1.24
N LEU A 52 4.53 12.47 -2.42
CA LEU A 52 3.26 12.00 -3.00
C LEU A 52 3.27 10.49 -3.25
N ASN A 53 4.38 9.94 -3.74
CA ASN A 53 4.54 8.50 -3.98
C ASN A 53 4.77 7.69 -2.68
N ALA A 54 5.16 8.37 -1.60
CA ALA A 54 5.33 7.79 -0.26
C ALA A 54 4.17 8.13 0.69
N ARG A 55 3.06 8.67 0.18
CA ARG A 55 1.94 9.15 1.01
C ARG A 55 1.40 8.07 1.95
N TYR A 56 1.27 6.85 1.43
CA TYR A 56 0.86 5.69 2.20
C TYR A 56 1.84 5.38 3.34
N ASP A 57 3.12 5.31 3.01
CA ASP A 57 4.19 5.05 3.96
C ASP A 57 4.23 6.09 5.08
N LEU A 58 4.19 7.38 4.72
CA LEU A 58 4.29 8.49 5.64
C LEU A 58 3.04 8.66 6.53
N SER A 59 1.86 8.23 6.08
CA SER A 59 0.63 8.28 6.88
C SER A 59 0.54 7.15 7.91
N HIS A 60 1.24 6.04 7.68
CA HIS A 60 1.23 4.85 8.55
C HIS A 60 2.37 4.82 9.56
N VAL A 61 3.27 5.81 9.51
CA VAL A 61 4.37 5.94 10.47
C VAL A 61 3.91 6.72 11.70
N LYS A 62 4.02 6.08 12.87
CA LYS A 62 3.88 6.72 14.18
C LYS A 62 5.26 7.20 14.63
N GLU A 63 5.41 8.47 15.04
CA GLU A 63 6.64 8.90 15.73
C GLU A 63 6.77 8.07 17.02
N LYS A 64 7.92 7.42 17.22
CA LYS A 64 8.26 6.95 18.56
C LYS A 64 8.41 8.19 19.43
N PRO A 65 7.79 8.28 20.62
CA PRO A 65 8.15 9.32 21.56
C PRO A 65 9.66 9.24 21.75
N ALA A 66 10.34 10.36 21.57
CA ALA A 66 11.76 10.45 21.84
C ALA A 66 11.96 9.93 23.28
N VAL A 67 12.77 8.89 23.42
CA VAL A 67 13.26 8.50 24.74
C VAL A 67 14.16 9.66 25.15
N GLU A 68 13.61 10.58 25.95
CA GLU A 68 14.43 11.52 26.69
C GLU A 68 15.42 10.68 27.50
N VAL A 69 16.70 10.83 27.15
CA VAL A 69 17.78 10.31 27.98
C VAL A 69 17.75 11.15 29.25
N ALA A 70 16.96 10.70 30.22
CA ALA A 70 16.94 11.26 31.55
C ALA A 70 18.32 11.02 32.15
N VAL A 71 19.12 12.08 32.20
CA VAL A 71 20.27 12.15 33.11
C VAL A 71 19.67 12.18 34.51
N GLU A 72 19.92 11.13 35.28
CA GLU A 72 19.52 11.03 36.67
C GLU A 72 20.12 12.17 37.50
N ASP A 73 19.29 12.87 38.25
CA ASP A 73 19.69 13.32 39.58
C ASP A 73 18.51 13.24 40.54
N SER A 74 18.79 12.65 41.69
CA SER A 74 17.85 12.19 42.70
C SER A 74 17.60 13.25 43.76
N LYS A 75 16.34 13.40 44.22
CA LYS A 75 15.95 13.53 45.64
C LYS A 75 14.43 13.57 45.85
N ALA A 76 14.05 13.16 47.05
CA ALA A 76 12.77 12.60 47.46
C ALA A 76 11.67 13.60 47.92
N ALA A 77 10.45 13.05 47.98
CA ALA A 77 9.41 13.19 49.02
C ALA A 77 8.09 13.95 48.70
N GLU A 78 7.01 13.18 48.87
CA GLU A 78 5.67 13.50 49.43
C GLU A 78 4.51 14.08 48.59
N VAL A 79 3.55 13.18 48.32
CA VAL A 79 2.08 13.22 48.56
C VAL A 79 1.36 14.58 48.50
N ALA A 80 0.48 14.76 47.49
CA ALA A 80 -0.93 15.15 47.66
C ALA A 80 -1.65 15.30 46.30
N GLY A 81 -2.93 14.96 46.27
CA GLY A 81 -3.89 15.66 45.39
C GLY A 81 -4.39 14.90 44.16
N SER A 82 -5.34 14.00 44.40
CA SER A 82 -6.40 13.69 43.43
C SER A 82 -7.03 14.99 42.93
N THR A 83 -6.94 15.28 41.64
CA THR A 83 -7.86 16.22 40.98
C THR A 83 -8.14 15.72 39.58
N THR A 84 -9.26 15.01 39.46
CA THR A 84 -10.01 14.84 38.24
C THR A 84 -10.34 16.22 37.68
N MET A 85 -9.68 16.61 36.58
CA MET A 85 -10.19 17.67 35.72
C MET A 85 -10.75 17.04 34.46
N GLU A 86 -12.07 16.91 34.48
CA GLU A 86 -12.93 16.76 33.33
C GLU A 86 -12.64 17.91 32.36
N ASN A 87 -12.07 17.62 31.20
CA ASN A 87 -12.16 18.50 30.04
C ASN A 87 -13.29 17.97 29.15
N VAL A 88 -14.50 18.46 29.47
CA VAL A 88 -15.64 18.49 28.56
C VAL A 88 -15.38 19.66 27.60
N GLY A 89 -15.22 19.39 26.31
CA GLY A 89 -15.06 20.44 25.30
C GLY A 89 -14.65 19.90 23.94
N ASP A 90 -15.62 19.86 23.04
CA ASP A 90 -15.53 19.79 21.58
C ASP A 90 -15.06 18.46 20.95
N GLU A 91 -16.01 17.51 20.92
CA GLU A 91 -16.06 16.44 19.92
C GLU A 91 -16.30 17.04 18.51
N GLU A 92 -15.32 17.75 17.95
CA GLU A 92 -15.16 17.69 16.50
C GLU A 92 -14.80 16.24 16.18
N GLN A 93 -15.78 15.48 15.68
CA GLN A 93 -15.58 14.14 15.16
C GLN A 93 -14.33 14.14 14.28
N ARG A 94 -13.23 13.60 14.81
CA ARG A 94 -12.11 13.13 14.00
C ARG A 94 -12.69 12.01 13.17
N VAL A 95 -13.22 12.33 11.99
CA VAL A 95 -13.35 11.36 10.93
C VAL A 95 -11.93 11.02 10.54
N GLU A 96 -11.37 10.03 11.24
CA GLU A 96 -10.12 9.40 10.86
C GLU A 96 -10.43 8.72 9.52
N VAL A 97 -10.10 9.41 8.43
CA VAL A 97 -10.35 8.91 7.08
C VAL A 97 -9.44 7.72 6.86
N THR A 98 -9.95 6.54 7.15
CA THR A 98 -9.28 5.27 6.86
C THR A 98 -9.29 5.04 5.35
N GLU A 99 -8.12 4.83 4.75
CA GLU A 99 -8.02 4.39 3.36
C GLU A 99 -8.52 2.93 3.30
N GLU A 100 -9.69 2.73 2.70
CA GLU A 100 -10.31 1.42 2.58
C GLU A 100 -10.26 0.95 1.12
N CYS A 101 -10.07 -0.35 0.91
CA CYS A 101 -10.03 -0.95 -0.41
C CYS A 101 -10.66 -2.34 -0.34
N THR A 102 -11.26 -2.77 -1.45
CA THR A 102 -11.71 -4.15 -1.61
C THR A 102 -11.27 -4.63 -2.98
N SER A 103 -10.57 -5.76 -3.05
CA SER A 103 -9.97 -6.29 -4.27
C SER A 103 -10.29 -7.76 -4.45
N THR A 104 -10.25 -8.21 -5.70
CA THR A 104 -10.44 -9.61 -6.06
C THR A 104 -9.62 -9.98 -7.30
N ILE A 105 -9.18 -11.24 -7.32
CA ILE A 105 -8.71 -11.93 -8.53
C ILE A 105 -9.68 -13.08 -8.79
N ILE A 106 -10.17 -13.24 -10.00
CA ILE A 106 -11.01 -14.35 -10.44
C ILE A 106 -10.25 -15.06 -11.56
N LEU A 107 -9.90 -16.32 -11.33
CA LEU A 107 -9.14 -17.13 -12.28
C LEU A 107 -10.04 -17.65 -13.41
N ALA A 108 -9.44 -17.99 -14.55
CA ALA A 108 -10.14 -18.41 -15.76
C ALA A 108 -11.16 -19.55 -15.53
N PRO A 109 -10.91 -20.57 -14.68
CA PRO A 109 -11.89 -21.62 -14.40
C PRO A 109 -13.15 -21.16 -13.63
N ALA A 110 -13.17 -19.93 -13.11
CA ALA A 110 -14.32 -19.31 -12.47
C ALA A 110 -14.94 -18.18 -13.30
N THR A 111 -14.59 -18.08 -14.58
CA THR A 111 -15.18 -17.09 -15.50
C THR A 111 -15.77 -17.80 -16.71
N ARG A 112 -16.86 -17.26 -17.24
CA ARG A 112 -17.53 -17.83 -18.44
C ARG A 112 -16.61 -17.81 -19.66
N ASP A 113 -15.85 -16.73 -19.80
CA ASP A 113 -15.06 -16.45 -21.00
C ASP A 113 -13.64 -17.04 -20.89
N GLY A 114 -13.30 -17.72 -19.80
CA GLY A 114 -11.99 -18.36 -19.60
C GLY A 114 -10.84 -17.36 -19.47
N VAL A 115 -11.13 -16.16 -18.97
CA VAL A 115 -10.15 -15.07 -18.76
C VAL A 115 -9.99 -14.78 -17.27
N VAL A 116 -8.82 -14.25 -16.90
CA VAL A 116 -8.55 -13.78 -15.54
C VAL A 116 -9.10 -12.36 -15.37
N PHE A 117 -9.87 -12.13 -14.31
CA PHE A 117 -10.28 -10.78 -13.91
C PHE A 117 -9.55 -10.34 -12.65
N THR A 118 -9.11 -9.09 -12.66
CA THR A 118 -8.65 -8.38 -11.47
C THR A 118 -9.49 -7.14 -11.31
N ALA A 119 -10.03 -6.94 -10.11
CA ALA A 119 -10.86 -5.78 -9.82
C ALA A 119 -10.55 -5.22 -8.43
N GLN A 120 -10.71 -3.91 -8.29
CA GLN A 120 -10.57 -3.24 -7.02
C GLN A 120 -11.49 -2.03 -6.96
N ASN A 121 -12.20 -1.90 -5.84
CA ASN A 121 -12.72 -0.62 -5.38
C ASN A 121 -11.65 0.05 -4.52
N TRP A 122 -11.34 1.29 -4.86
CA TRP A 122 -10.42 2.14 -4.13
C TRP A 122 -11.21 3.25 -3.44
N ASP A 123 -11.33 3.14 -2.12
CA ASP A 123 -12.07 4.10 -1.30
C ASP A 123 -11.08 5.13 -0.73
N MET A 124 -11.25 6.38 -1.13
CA MET A 124 -10.34 7.46 -0.77
C MET A 124 -11.06 8.75 -0.45
N PHE A 125 -10.29 9.67 0.15
CA PHE A 125 -10.76 11.00 0.45
C PHE A 125 -11.33 11.71 -0.80
N HIS A 126 -12.59 12.15 -0.68
CA HIS A 126 -13.40 12.76 -1.73
C HIS A 126 -12.75 13.96 -2.43
N ARG A 127 -11.77 14.61 -1.80
CA ARG A 127 -11.01 15.72 -2.38
C ARG A 127 -10.31 15.36 -3.69
N LEU A 128 -9.92 14.10 -3.88
CA LEU A 128 -9.32 13.66 -5.15
C LEU A 128 -10.27 13.82 -6.33
N VAL A 129 -11.58 13.67 -6.09
CA VAL A 129 -12.62 13.91 -7.10
C VAL A 129 -12.85 15.41 -7.29
N ILE A 130 -12.98 16.17 -6.19
CA ILE A 130 -13.21 17.62 -6.25
C ILE A 130 -12.08 18.35 -7.00
N GLU A 131 -10.83 17.93 -6.78
CA GLU A 131 -9.66 18.54 -7.39
C GLU A 131 -9.25 17.89 -8.72
N ASN A 132 -10.06 16.96 -9.25
CA ASN A 132 -9.77 16.22 -10.49
C ASN A 132 -8.37 15.59 -10.52
N ALA A 133 -7.96 15.01 -9.39
CA ALA A 133 -6.62 14.48 -9.19
C ALA A 133 -6.48 13.00 -9.59
N ILE A 134 -7.55 12.33 -10.02
CA ILE A 134 -7.54 10.92 -10.46
C ILE A 134 -7.26 10.87 -11.96
N LEU A 135 -6.22 10.14 -12.36
CA LEU A 135 -5.78 10.02 -13.74
C LEU A 135 -5.78 8.56 -14.19
N TYR A 136 -6.14 8.34 -15.46
CA TYR A 136 -5.79 7.13 -16.20
C TYR A 136 -4.57 7.43 -17.05
N LEU A 137 -3.52 6.63 -16.90
CA LEU A 137 -2.28 6.77 -17.66
C LEU A 137 -2.13 5.55 -18.57
N GLU A 138 -2.01 5.83 -19.86
CA GLU A 138 -1.48 4.89 -20.85
C GLU A 138 -0.03 5.27 -21.10
N ILE A 139 0.87 4.33 -20.86
CA ILE A 139 2.32 4.57 -20.86
C ILE A 139 2.93 3.70 -21.94
N HIS A 140 3.66 4.35 -22.84
CA HIS A 140 4.39 3.72 -23.93
C HIS A 140 5.88 4.01 -23.75
N PRO A 141 6.61 3.14 -23.02
CA PRO A 141 8.06 3.26 -22.91
C PRO A 141 8.75 3.21 -24.27
N ASP A 142 9.95 3.78 -24.37
CA ASP A 142 10.72 3.64 -25.60
C ASP A 142 11.11 2.15 -25.82
N PRO A 143 11.06 1.63 -27.05
CA PRO A 143 11.41 0.24 -27.32
C PRO A 143 12.81 -0.17 -26.81
N SER A 144 13.75 0.78 -26.68
CA SER A 144 15.09 0.52 -26.14
C SER A 144 15.12 0.19 -24.65
N GLU A 145 14.09 0.56 -23.89
CA GLU A 145 14.00 0.31 -22.45
C GLU A 145 13.58 -1.14 -22.13
N ASN A 146 13.00 -1.84 -23.09
CA ASN A 146 12.47 -3.20 -22.93
C ASN A 146 11.46 -3.33 -21.77
N ILE A 147 10.63 -2.29 -21.60
CA ILE A 147 9.54 -2.22 -20.62
C ILE A 147 8.21 -2.33 -21.38
N PRO A 148 7.24 -3.16 -20.94
CA PRO A 148 5.96 -3.29 -21.61
C PRO A 148 5.14 -1.99 -21.51
N THR A 149 4.22 -1.81 -22.45
CA THR A 149 3.20 -0.76 -22.33
C THR A 149 2.35 -1.01 -21.09
N MET A 150 1.84 0.06 -20.47
CA MET A 150 1.07 -0.05 -19.23
C MET A 150 -0.19 0.78 -19.30
N PHE A 151 -1.24 0.28 -18.65
CA PHE A 151 -2.47 1.04 -18.41
C PHE A 151 -2.80 0.98 -16.93
N LEU A 152 -2.86 2.15 -16.30
CA LEU A 152 -3.05 2.24 -14.86
C LEU A 152 -3.88 3.44 -14.45
N VAL A 153 -4.53 3.30 -13.28
CA VAL A 153 -5.15 4.41 -12.56
C VAL A 153 -4.18 4.90 -11.49
N THR A 154 -4.09 6.22 -11.31
CA THR A 154 -3.23 6.83 -10.29
C THR A 154 -3.73 8.21 -9.88
N GLU A 155 -2.99 8.87 -8.98
CA GLU A 155 -3.19 10.27 -8.61
C GLU A 155 -2.18 11.16 -9.35
N ALA A 156 -2.54 12.40 -9.66
CA ALA A 156 -1.62 13.35 -10.29
C ALA A 156 -0.30 13.48 -9.49
N GLY A 157 0.82 13.18 -10.14
CA GLY A 157 2.16 13.17 -9.54
C GLY A 157 2.63 11.80 -9.01
N GLN A 158 1.74 10.81 -8.89
CA GLN A 158 2.12 9.43 -8.61
C GLN A 158 2.44 8.67 -9.91
N LEU A 159 3.41 7.75 -9.87
CA LEU A 159 3.75 6.95 -11.07
C LEU A 159 2.78 5.79 -11.28
N GLY A 160 2.11 5.31 -10.24
CA GLY A 160 1.22 4.18 -10.40
C GLY A 160 0.56 3.76 -9.10
N ARG A 161 -0.61 3.14 -9.23
CA ARG A 161 -1.34 2.56 -8.12
C ARG A 161 -1.82 1.16 -8.51
N SER A 162 -2.81 1.09 -9.39
CA SER A 162 -3.44 -0.17 -9.82
C SER A 162 -3.56 -0.18 -11.34
N GLY A 163 -3.32 -1.31 -11.97
CA GLY A 163 -3.28 -1.39 -13.43
C GLY A 163 -2.75 -2.71 -13.95
N CYS A 164 -2.50 -2.77 -15.25
CA CYS A 164 -1.94 -3.92 -15.96
C CYS A 164 -0.89 -3.47 -16.98
N ASN A 165 -0.19 -4.44 -17.56
CA ASN A 165 0.78 -4.19 -18.63
C ASN A 165 0.56 -5.08 -19.87
N GLY A 166 1.20 -4.71 -20.97
CA GLY A 166 1.12 -5.39 -22.27
C GLY A 166 1.80 -6.76 -22.32
N ALA A 167 2.55 -7.14 -21.28
CA ALA A 167 3.12 -8.47 -21.14
C ALA A 167 2.13 -9.49 -20.52
N GLY A 168 0.89 -9.06 -20.24
CA GLY A 168 -0.12 -9.93 -19.65
C GLY A 168 -0.01 -10.05 -18.14
N LEU A 169 0.75 -9.19 -17.46
CA LEU A 169 0.67 -9.06 -16.00
C LEU A 169 -0.64 -8.34 -15.67
N GLY A 170 -1.66 -9.17 -15.51
CA GLY A 170 -3.04 -8.79 -15.29
C GLY A 170 -3.22 -8.30 -13.87
N GLY A 171 -3.31 -7.00 -13.68
CA GLY A 171 -3.88 -6.41 -12.47
C GLY A 171 -3.00 -6.50 -11.24
N LEU A 172 -2.26 -5.44 -10.98
CA LEU A 172 -1.81 -5.15 -9.64
C LEU A 172 -2.89 -4.34 -8.93
N THR A 173 -3.37 -4.85 -7.79
CA THR A 173 -4.22 -4.09 -6.87
C THR A 173 -3.59 -4.12 -5.49
N ALA A 174 -3.84 -3.08 -4.69
CA ALA A 174 -3.22 -2.97 -3.39
C ALA A 174 -4.15 -2.39 -2.33
N ASN A 175 -4.13 -2.98 -1.15
CA ASN A 175 -4.99 -2.58 -0.05
C ASN A 175 -4.14 -2.24 1.18
N SER A 176 -4.57 -1.24 1.93
CA SER A 176 -3.92 -0.83 3.17
C SER A 176 -4.00 -1.93 4.23
N LEU A 177 -2.88 -2.23 4.90
CA LEU A 177 -2.79 -3.12 6.05
C LEU A 177 -1.98 -2.46 7.16
N GLN A 178 -2.24 -2.84 8.40
CA GLN A 178 -1.56 -2.28 9.56
C GLN A 178 -1.10 -3.40 10.49
N SER A 179 0.21 -3.52 10.70
CA SER A 179 0.76 -4.46 11.68
C SER A 179 1.48 -3.75 12.82
N ASN A 180 1.68 -4.45 13.94
CA ASN A 180 2.52 -4.00 15.05
C ASN A 180 4.01 -3.82 14.69
N ASN A 181 4.43 -4.22 13.49
CA ASN A 181 5.78 -4.02 12.98
C ASN A 181 5.97 -2.70 12.21
N ASP A 182 4.88 -2.00 11.87
CA ASP A 182 4.92 -0.80 11.05
C ASP A 182 5.52 0.36 11.86
N GLN A 183 6.60 0.95 11.35
CA GLN A 183 7.34 1.98 12.05
C GLN A 183 8.11 2.88 11.09
N ALA A 184 8.50 4.06 11.56
CA ALA A 184 9.40 4.94 10.83
C ALA A 184 10.65 4.18 10.37
N PRO A 185 11.13 4.39 9.13
CA PRO A 185 12.34 3.74 8.68
C PRO A 185 13.54 4.30 9.45
N GLY A 186 14.53 3.45 9.74
CA GLY A 186 15.82 3.93 10.24
C GLY A 186 16.50 4.78 9.17
N LEU A 187 16.95 6.00 9.54
CA LEU A 187 17.52 6.98 8.62
C LEU A 187 18.85 6.58 7.95
N SER A 188 19.36 5.38 8.24
CA SER A 188 20.60 4.84 7.66
C SER A 188 20.35 3.81 6.56
N MET A 189 19.10 3.45 6.29
CA MET A 189 18.76 2.36 5.37
C MET A 189 18.10 2.90 4.10
N PRO A 190 18.64 2.60 2.90
CA PRO A 190 17.96 2.90 1.66
C PRO A 190 16.72 2.01 1.55
N ILE A 191 15.55 2.61 1.57
CA ILE A 191 14.24 1.94 1.53
C ILE A 191 13.38 2.73 0.55
N PRO A 192 12.91 2.17 -0.57
CA PRO A 192 12.03 2.91 -1.46
C PRO A 192 10.61 2.99 -0.85
N PRO A 193 9.79 3.98 -1.27
CA PRO A 193 8.37 4.01 -0.93
C PRO A 193 7.65 2.72 -1.33
N SER A 194 6.69 2.25 -0.53
CA SER A 194 5.94 1.03 -0.82
C SER A 194 5.20 1.08 -2.17
N GLY A 195 4.75 2.26 -2.60
CA GLY A 195 4.15 2.48 -3.92
C GLY A 195 5.08 2.15 -5.08
N ALA A 196 6.40 2.28 -4.91
CA ALA A 196 7.40 1.93 -5.93
C ALA A 196 7.37 0.44 -6.29
N LEU A 197 7.15 -0.44 -5.30
CA LEU A 197 7.09 -1.90 -5.52
C LEU A 197 5.99 -2.27 -6.53
N ARG A 198 4.88 -1.54 -6.48
CA ARG A 198 3.72 -1.76 -7.35
C ARG A 198 4.06 -1.45 -8.79
N ARG A 199 4.62 -0.26 -9.02
CA ARG A 199 4.97 0.14 -10.37
C ARG A 199 6.16 -0.66 -10.90
N HIS A 200 7.13 -0.98 -10.05
CA HIS A 200 8.28 -1.81 -10.44
C HIS A 200 7.87 -3.22 -10.88
N PHE A 201 6.82 -3.81 -10.29
CA PHE A 201 6.21 -5.06 -10.78
C PHE A 201 5.62 -4.90 -12.20
N LEU A 202 4.90 -3.79 -12.46
CA LEU A 202 4.30 -3.52 -13.76
C LEU A 202 5.33 -3.21 -14.86
N ASP A 203 6.54 -2.79 -14.50
CA ASP A 203 7.63 -2.63 -15.46
C ASP A 203 8.17 -3.97 -15.97
N GLN A 204 7.85 -5.10 -15.31
CA GLN A 204 8.39 -6.41 -15.69
C GLN A 204 7.58 -7.08 -16.80
N SER A 205 8.28 -7.77 -17.70
CA SER A 205 7.64 -8.60 -18.74
C SER A 205 7.28 -10.00 -18.26
N ASN A 206 7.76 -10.41 -17.09
CA ASN A 206 7.60 -11.76 -16.57
C ASN A 206 7.09 -11.74 -15.13
N TYR A 207 6.09 -12.57 -14.84
CA TYR A 207 5.43 -12.64 -13.54
C TYR A 207 6.39 -13.03 -12.40
N SER A 208 7.29 -14.00 -12.60
CA SER A 208 8.24 -14.42 -11.56
C SER A 208 9.28 -13.33 -11.28
N VAL A 209 9.76 -12.65 -12.32
CA VAL A 209 10.67 -11.49 -12.17
C VAL A 209 9.96 -10.35 -11.43
N GLY A 210 8.68 -10.11 -11.72
CA GLY A 210 7.86 -9.17 -10.96
C GLY A 210 7.80 -9.50 -9.46
N LEU A 211 7.66 -10.78 -9.10
CA LEU A 211 7.70 -11.20 -7.69
C LEU A 211 9.09 -10.98 -7.05
N GLU A 212 10.17 -11.13 -7.82
CA GLU A 212 11.53 -10.78 -7.39
C GLU A 212 11.72 -9.28 -7.18
N CYS A 213 10.91 -8.41 -7.81
CA CYS A 213 10.87 -6.98 -7.49
C CYS A 213 10.16 -6.70 -6.16
N ILE A 214 9.31 -7.60 -5.66
CA ILE A 214 8.55 -7.39 -4.41
C ILE A 214 9.25 -8.05 -3.22
N SER A 215 9.83 -9.23 -3.40
CA SER A 215 10.31 -10.08 -2.30
C SER A 215 11.54 -9.54 -1.54
N PRO A 216 12.62 -9.06 -2.18
CA PRO A 216 13.86 -8.68 -1.51
C PRO A 216 13.95 -7.19 -1.13
N ILE A 217 13.13 -6.31 -1.73
CA ILE A 217 13.25 -4.86 -1.54
C ILE A 217 12.83 -4.49 -0.11
N PRO A 218 13.65 -3.77 0.67
CA PRO A 218 13.29 -3.44 2.05
C PRO A 218 12.04 -2.54 2.10
N ARG A 219 11.27 -2.67 3.19
CA ARG A 219 10.03 -1.91 3.43
C ARG A 219 9.85 -1.69 4.93
N HIS A 220 8.99 -0.75 5.30
CA HIS A 220 8.80 -0.32 6.69
C HIS A 220 7.33 -0.17 7.12
N VAL A 221 6.41 -0.38 6.18
CA VAL A 221 4.97 -0.40 6.42
C VAL A 221 4.37 -1.67 5.81
N SER A 222 3.23 -2.11 6.35
CA SER A 222 2.48 -3.26 5.86
C SER A 222 1.50 -2.84 4.78
N PHE A 223 1.22 -3.73 3.83
CA PHE A 223 0.22 -3.54 2.79
C PHE A 223 -0.08 -4.88 2.13
N ASN A 224 -1.23 -4.98 1.47
CA ASN A 224 -1.55 -6.09 0.60
C ASN A 224 -1.22 -5.71 -0.85
N ILE A 225 -0.65 -6.65 -1.61
CA ILE A 225 -0.64 -6.60 -3.07
C ILE A 225 -1.27 -7.87 -3.59
N MET A 226 -2.28 -7.74 -4.45
CA MET A 226 -2.75 -8.85 -5.27
C MET A 226 -2.17 -8.69 -6.68
N VAL A 227 -1.55 -9.75 -7.17
CA VAL A 227 -0.93 -9.81 -8.49
C VAL A 227 -1.50 -10.99 -9.26
N SER A 228 -1.73 -10.81 -10.56
CA SER A 228 -2.18 -11.87 -11.45
C SER A 228 -1.50 -11.78 -12.83
N SER A 229 -1.63 -12.86 -13.60
CA SER A 229 -1.18 -12.99 -14.98
C SER A 229 -2.33 -13.50 -15.84
N ALA A 230 -2.30 -13.17 -17.14
CA ALA A 230 -3.14 -13.77 -18.16
C ALA A 230 -2.94 -15.30 -18.27
N ASP A 231 -1.82 -15.83 -17.78
CA ASP A 231 -1.50 -17.26 -17.72
C ASP A 231 -2.26 -18.05 -16.63
N ASP A 232 -3.41 -17.54 -16.16
CA ASP A 232 -4.24 -18.15 -15.11
C ASP A 232 -3.54 -18.30 -13.75
N ILE A 233 -2.72 -17.30 -13.40
CA ILE A 233 -2.00 -17.25 -12.12
C ILE A 233 -2.48 -16.03 -11.32
N GLY A 234 -2.75 -16.22 -10.03
CA GLY A 234 -3.10 -15.16 -9.10
C GLY A 234 -2.56 -15.43 -7.70
N MET A 235 -1.98 -14.41 -7.08
CA MET A 235 -1.46 -14.46 -5.73
C MET A 235 -1.87 -13.23 -4.92
N CYS A 236 -2.18 -13.47 -3.65
CA CYS A 236 -2.42 -12.45 -2.65
C CYS A 236 -1.22 -12.42 -1.69
N LEU A 237 -0.52 -11.29 -1.64
CA LEU A 237 0.66 -11.08 -0.83
C LEU A 237 0.32 -10.10 0.29
N GLU A 238 0.22 -10.59 1.52
CA GLU A 238 0.19 -9.76 2.72
C GLU A 238 1.62 -9.44 3.13
N VAL A 239 2.05 -8.23 2.81
CA VAL A 239 3.43 -7.78 2.99
C VAL A 239 3.55 -7.03 4.32
N THR A 240 4.55 -7.40 5.11
CA THR A 240 4.96 -6.69 6.33
C THR A 240 6.42 -6.24 6.18
N PRO A 241 6.95 -5.40 7.10
CA PRO A 241 8.36 -5.01 7.08
C PRO A 241 9.35 -6.18 7.15
N ARG A 242 8.93 -7.34 7.68
CA ARG A 242 9.82 -8.50 7.93
C ARG A 242 9.50 -9.72 7.10
N MET A 243 8.23 -9.95 6.78
CA MET A 243 7.74 -11.19 6.17
C MET A 243 6.64 -10.90 5.16
N ILE A 244 6.50 -11.81 4.19
CA ILE A 244 5.41 -11.82 3.22
C ILE A 244 4.61 -13.10 3.45
N PHE A 245 3.31 -12.97 3.67
CA PHE A 245 2.39 -14.10 3.76
C PHE A 245 1.65 -14.24 2.44
N ILE A 246 1.72 -15.42 1.85
CA ILE A 246 1.25 -15.65 0.48
C ILE A 246 0.04 -16.59 0.52
N SER A 247 -1.01 -16.22 -0.20
CA SER A 247 -2.11 -17.11 -0.57
C SER A 247 -2.19 -17.20 -2.09
N SER A 248 -2.04 -18.40 -2.65
CA SER A 248 -2.20 -18.64 -4.09
C SER A 248 -3.63 -19.08 -4.44
N GLY A 249 -4.03 -18.78 -5.68
CA GLY A 249 -5.31 -19.21 -6.24
C GLY A 249 -5.36 -20.68 -6.68
N SER A 250 -4.30 -21.48 -6.54
CA SER A 250 -4.29 -22.87 -7.01
C SER A 250 -5.35 -23.76 -6.33
N GLU A 251 -5.75 -23.45 -5.10
CA GLU A 251 -6.84 -24.14 -4.39
C GLU A 251 -8.18 -23.41 -4.46
N LYS A 252 -8.17 -22.12 -4.82
CA LYS A 252 -9.34 -21.25 -4.81
C LYS A 252 -9.47 -20.55 -6.15
N ARG A 253 -10.57 -20.80 -6.86
CA ARG A 253 -10.84 -20.20 -8.18
C ARG A 253 -10.97 -18.67 -8.16
N TYR A 254 -11.04 -18.07 -6.98
CA TYR A 254 -10.98 -16.62 -6.79
C TYR A 254 -10.31 -16.28 -5.45
N LEU A 255 -9.67 -15.12 -5.40
CA LEU A 255 -9.03 -14.54 -4.22
C LEU A 255 -9.72 -13.21 -3.91
N VAL A 256 -9.96 -12.91 -2.64
CA VAL A 256 -10.58 -11.65 -2.20
C VAL A 256 -9.74 -11.06 -1.08
N HIS A 257 -9.55 -9.75 -1.09
CA HIS A 257 -8.90 -9.02 -0.02
C HIS A 257 -9.61 -7.71 0.32
N SER A 258 -9.54 -7.32 1.59
CA SER A 258 -9.93 -5.98 2.06
C SER A 258 -8.75 -5.35 2.81
N ASN A 259 -8.90 -4.90 4.05
CA ASN A 259 -7.86 -4.18 4.81
C ASN A 259 -7.46 -4.88 6.12
N HIS A 260 -7.65 -6.19 6.22
CA HIS A 260 -7.23 -7.00 7.36
C HIS A 260 -6.40 -8.18 6.88
N PHE A 261 -5.50 -8.67 7.71
CA PHE A 261 -4.78 -9.91 7.42
C PHE A 261 -5.70 -11.12 7.58
N GLN A 262 -5.72 -12.01 6.60
CA GLN A 262 -6.58 -13.19 6.54
C GLN A 262 -5.89 -14.43 5.93
N THR A 263 -4.66 -14.32 5.43
CA THR A 263 -3.97 -15.47 4.82
C THR A 263 -3.72 -16.57 5.86
N ALA A 264 -3.85 -17.83 5.44
CA ALA A 264 -3.63 -18.98 6.32
C ALA A 264 -2.24 -18.98 7.00
N PRO A 265 -1.13 -18.56 6.34
CA PRO A 265 0.16 -18.43 7.00
C PRO A 265 0.27 -17.31 8.04
N PHE A 266 -0.59 -16.28 7.98
CA PHE A 266 -0.62 -15.18 8.94
C PHE A 266 -1.39 -15.54 10.22
N LEU A 267 -2.54 -16.21 10.11
CA LEU A 267 -3.43 -16.49 11.24
C LEU A 267 -2.77 -17.16 12.48
N PRO A 268 -1.80 -18.09 12.36
CA PRO A 268 -1.14 -18.69 13.52
C PRO A 268 0.02 -17.84 14.08
N GLN A 269 0.33 -16.68 13.50
CA GLN A 269 1.43 -15.85 13.96
C GLN A 269 1.12 -15.21 15.32
N THR A 270 2.09 -15.26 16.23
CA THR A 270 1.97 -14.66 17.58
C THR A 270 2.81 -13.40 17.74
N GLN A 271 3.80 -13.19 16.87
CA GLN A 271 4.72 -12.04 16.93
C GLN A 271 4.24 -10.86 16.10
N ILE A 272 3.47 -11.15 15.03
CA ILE A 272 2.90 -10.13 14.15
C ILE A 272 1.40 -10.11 14.40
N ALA A 273 0.89 -8.94 14.76
CA ALA A 273 -0.52 -8.72 15.02
C ALA A 273 -1.08 -7.70 14.03
N ASP A 274 -2.28 -7.97 13.52
CA ASP A 274 -3.08 -6.98 12.82
C ASP A 274 -3.53 -5.92 13.84
N THR A 275 -3.27 -4.65 13.53
CA THR A 275 -3.62 -3.51 14.38
C THR A 275 -4.79 -2.71 13.85
N TYR A 276 -5.35 -3.12 12.70
CA TYR A 276 -6.55 -2.53 12.13
C TYR A 276 -7.80 -3.02 12.88
N LEU A 277 -8.69 -2.10 13.27
CA LEU A 277 -9.87 -2.40 14.10
C LEU A 277 -10.96 -3.23 13.39
N GLY A 278 -10.81 -3.48 12.10
CA GLY A 278 -11.39 -4.65 11.41
C GLY A 278 -12.86 -4.59 11.00
N GLY A 279 -13.74 -3.89 11.74
CA GLY A 279 -15.19 -4.00 11.58
C GLY A 279 -15.72 -3.90 10.14
N SER A 280 -15.41 -2.80 9.43
CA SER A 280 -15.79 -2.59 8.02
C SER A 280 -15.08 -3.57 7.07
N SER A 281 -13.78 -3.78 7.29
CA SER A 281 -12.91 -4.61 6.46
C SER A 281 -13.36 -6.07 6.41
N TRP A 282 -13.73 -6.66 7.55
CA TRP A 282 -14.25 -8.03 7.62
C TRP A 282 -15.59 -8.14 6.86
N TYR A 283 -16.50 -7.20 7.11
CA TYR A 283 -17.82 -7.19 6.47
C TYR A 283 -17.72 -7.10 4.93
N ARG A 284 -16.91 -6.16 4.41
CA ARG A 284 -16.73 -5.99 2.96
C ARG A 284 -16.12 -7.22 2.30
N GLY A 285 -15.13 -7.84 2.94
CA GLY A 285 -14.51 -9.06 2.46
C GLY A 285 -15.51 -10.22 2.33
N GLU A 286 -16.32 -10.44 3.36
CA GLU A 286 -17.37 -11.48 3.32
C GLU A 286 -18.50 -11.14 2.35
N ARG A 287 -18.88 -9.87 2.23
CA ARG A 287 -19.92 -9.45 1.29
C ARG A 287 -19.52 -9.69 -0.16
N LEU A 288 -18.27 -9.39 -0.51
CA LEU A 288 -17.74 -9.67 -1.86
C LEU A 288 -17.68 -11.17 -2.14
N LYS A 289 -17.20 -11.98 -1.18
CA LYS A 289 -17.21 -13.45 -1.32
C LYS A 289 -18.63 -13.99 -1.53
N ALA A 290 -19.61 -13.48 -0.78
CA ALA A 290 -21.02 -13.88 -0.95
C ALA A 290 -21.55 -13.49 -2.33
N GLY A 291 -21.27 -12.27 -2.81
CA GLY A 291 -21.67 -11.81 -4.13
C GLY A 291 -21.06 -12.63 -5.27
N LEU A 292 -19.77 -12.97 -5.18
CA LEU A 292 -19.10 -13.84 -6.16
C LEU A 292 -19.71 -15.23 -6.20
N ARG A 293 -20.04 -15.83 -5.04
CA ARG A 293 -20.73 -17.13 -4.98
C ARG A 293 -22.12 -17.08 -5.60
N GLU A 294 -22.89 -16.05 -5.28
CA GLU A 294 -24.23 -15.85 -5.84
C GLU A 294 -24.16 -15.72 -7.38
N GLN A 295 -23.20 -14.95 -7.90
CA GLN A 295 -23.02 -14.80 -9.34
C GLN A 295 -22.55 -16.10 -9.99
N ALA A 296 -21.61 -16.82 -9.38
CA ALA A 296 -21.12 -18.09 -9.92
C ALA A 296 -22.24 -19.16 -9.98
N GLN A 297 -23.16 -19.18 -9.01
CA GLN A 297 -24.36 -20.03 -9.05
C GLN A 297 -25.30 -19.65 -10.20
N LYS A 298 -25.54 -18.35 -10.41
CA LYS A 298 -26.39 -17.86 -11.52
C LYS A 298 -25.81 -18.24 -12.89
N GLU A 299 -24.50 -18.24 -13.02
CA GLU A 299 -23.77 -18.59 -14.25
C GLU A 299 -23.47 -20.09 -14.39
N ASN A 300 -23.90 -20.94 -13.44
CA ASN A 300 -23.61 -22.38 -13.38
C ASN A 300 -22.11 -22.74 -13.40
N LEU A 301 -21.28 -21.94 -12.75
CA LEU A 301 -19.83 -22.15 -12.65
C LEU A 301 -19.42 -22.98 -11.40
N ILE A 302 -20.35 -23.14 -10.45
CA ILE A 302 -20.25 -23.93 -9.21
C ILE A 302 -21.58 -24.60 -8.88
#